data_AF-A0A9P7JHU3-F1
#
_entry.id   AF-A0A9P7JHU3-F1
#
_cell.length_a   1.000
_cell.length_b   1.000
_cell.length_c   1.000
_cell.angle_alpha   90.00
_cell.angle_beta   90.00
_cell.angle_gamma   90.00
#
_symmetry.space_group_name_H-M   'P 1'
#
loop_
_entity.id
_entity.type
_entity.pdbx_description
1 polymer ?
#
loop_
_entity_poly.entity_id
_entity_poly.type
_entity_poly.pdbx_seq_one_letter_code
_entity_poly.pdbx_strand_id
1 'polypeptide(L)'
;PDKDLVYPPITDNSKSHAQMGFNHVQLGKMLCPTKYLADYIKDPHGDYRMKNKFNNGSLKVTAALWPAFLYPGDIAGEDFNPEDIVEGLFHRYLLEQVTKHIFTSPSSALKAGVSNGTCACNAKLHRMAEVEAKHIAYAAVQ
;
A
#
# COMPACT_ATOMS: atom_id res chain seq x y z
N PRO A 1 -18.22 1.92 -7.10
CA PRO A 1 -18.07 0.99 -5.96
C PRO A 1 -17.88 1.80 -4.68
N ASP A 2 -18.84 1.68 -3.77
CA ASP A 2 -18.81 2.27 -2.44
C ASP A 2 -17.49 1.90 -1.76
N LYS A 3 -16.74 2.91 -1.31
CA LYS A 3 -15.41 2.70 -0.77
C LYS A 3 -15.55 2.35 0.70
N ASP A 4 -15.30 1.09 1.05
CA ASP A 4 -15.19 0.68 2.44
C ASP A 4 -14.20 1.61 3.14
N LEU A 5 -14.73 2.37 4.10
CA LEU A 5 -13.93 3.26 4.94
C LEU A 5 -12.96 2.40 5.76
N VAL A 6 -11.71 2.88 5.86
CA VAL A 6 -10.71 2.23 6.71
C VAL A 6 -11.22 2.26 8.16
N TYR A 7 -11.19 1.10 8.82
CA TYR A 7 -11.66 0.92 10.20
C TYR A 7 -10.54 0.36 11.10
N PRO A 8 -10.23 1.00 12.24
CA PRO A 8 -10.79 2.27 12.71
C PRO A 8 -10.41 3.45 11.78
N PRO A 9 -11.21 4.54 11.72
CA PRO A 9 -10.88 5.69 10.90
C PRO A 9 -9.51 6.28 11.27
N ILE A 10 -8.69 6.57 10.26
CA ILE A 10 -7.42 7.27 10.45
C ILE A 10 -7.75 8.73 10.72
N THR A 11 -7.46 9.21 11.93
CA THR A 11 -7.71 10.60 12.31
C THR A 11 -6.56 11.50 11.85
N ASP A 12 -6.86 12.70 11.36
CA ASP A 12 -5.88 13.69 10.86
C ASP A 12 -5.09 14.38 12.00
N ASN A 13 -4.97 13.72 13.16
CA ASN A 13 -4.13 14.18 14.25
C ASN A 13 -2.67 13.86 13.91
N SER A 14 -2.11 14.70 13.03
CA SER A 14 -0.79 14.66 12.37
C SER A 14 0.45 14.40 13.26
N LYS A 15 0.29 14.21 14.57
CA LYS A 15 1.36 13.92 15.53
C LYS A 15 1.34 12.49 16.07
N SER A 16 0.25 11.74 15.92
CA SER A 16 0.11 10.40 16.49
C SER A 16 0.21 9.32 15.42
N HIS A 17 1.40 8.75 15.24
CA HIS A 17 1.59 7.52 14.44
C HIS A 17 0.96 6.27 15.11
N ALA A 18 0.28 6.44 16.25
CA ALA A 18 -0.32 5.34 17.01
C ALA A 18 -1.47 4.64 16.26
N GLN A 19 -2.04 5.28 15.22
CA GLN A 19 -3.11 4.71 14.39
C GLN A 19 -2.63 4.32 12.98
N MET A 20 -1.31 4.27 12.73
CA MET A 20 -0.74 4.00 11.41
C MET A 20 0.15 2.74 11.39
N GLY A 21 0.45 2.26 10.18
CA GLY A 21 1.33 1.11 9.97
C GLY A 21 0.82 -0.16 10.68
N PHE A 22 1.73 -0.91 11.31
CA PHE A 22 1.39 -2.11 12.09
C PHE A 22 0.60 -1.84 13.38
N ASN A 23 0.30 -0.58 13.72
CA ASN A 23 -0.63 -0.27 14.82
C ASN A 23 -2.10 -0.32 14.37
N HIS A 24 -2.34 -0.39 13.06
CA HIS A 24 -3.66 -0.38 12.48
C HIS A 24 -3.95 -1.70 11.79
N VAL A 25 -5.08 -2.34 12.10
CA VAL A 25 -5.43 -3.69 11.63
C VAL A 25 -5.37 -3.83 10.11
N GLN A 26 -6.01 -2.93 9.36
CA GLN A 26 -6.00 -2.98 7.90
C GLN A 26 -4.65 -2.58 7.27
N LEU A 27 -3.97 -1.54 7.77
CA LEU A 27 -2.67 -1.12 7.23
C LEU A 27 -1.57 -2.13 7.54
N GLY A 28 -1.57 -2.72 8.74
CA GLY A 28 -0.62 -3.76 9.14
C GLY A 28 -0.72 -5.00 8.25
N LYS A 29 -1.95 -5.42 7.89
CA LYS A 29 -2.17 -6.47 6.88
C LYS A 29 -1.56 -6.12 5.53
N MET A 30 -1.76 -4.90 5.06
CA MET A 30 -1.20 -4.42 3.78
C MET A 30 0.33 -4.35 3.78
N LEU A 31 0.95 -4.00 4.91
CA LEU A 31 2.40 -3.91 5.07
C LEU A 31 3.06 -5.25 5.38
N CYS A 32 2.29 -6.26 5.80
CA CYS A 32 2.81 -7.57 6.13
C CYS A 32 3.52 -8.17 4.90
N PRO A 33 4.75 -8.69 5.04
CA PRO A 33 5.39 -9.39 3.94
C PRO A 33 4.57 -10.61 3.52
N THR A 34 4.38 -10.84 2.22
CA THR A 34 3.34 -11.77 1.74
C THR A 34 3.52 -13.20 2.23
N LYS A 35 4.78 -13.62 2.46
CA LYS A 35 5.14 -14.90 3.08
C LYS A 35 4.46 -15.15 4.44
N TYR A 36 4.19 -14.10 5.22
CA TYR A 36 3.61 -14.18 6.56
C TYR A 36 2.14 -13.76 6.61
N LEU A 37 1.56 -13.36 5.48
CA LEU A 37 0.21 -12.80 5.41
C LEU A 37 -0.86 -13.78 5.88
N ALA A 38 -0.78 -15.05 5.46
CA ALA A 38 -1.73 -16.08 5.88
C ALA A 38 -1.74 -16.29 7.40
N ASP A 39 -0.57 -16.31 8.03
CA ASP A 39 -0.46 -16.40 9.49
C ASP A 39 -0.96 -15.12 10.16
N TYR A 40 -0.76 -13.96 9.52
CA TYR A 40 -1.18 -12.65 10.01
C TYR A 40 -2.70 -12.52 10.05
N ILE A 41 -3.39 -13.04 9.02
CA ILE A 41 -4.86 -13.01 8.94
C ILE A 41 -5.51 -13.99 9.91
N LYS A 42 -4.90 -15.15 10.15
CA LYS A 42 -5.47 -16.24 10.97
C LYS A 42 -5.51 -15.95 12.47
N ASP A 43 -4.73 -14.99 12.96
CA ASP A 43 -4.66 -14.70 14.40
C ASP A 43 -5.50 -13.44 14.75
N PRO A 44 -6.72 -13.59 15.31
CA PRO A 44 -7.60 -12.48 15.65
C PRO A 44 -7.08 -11.58 16.79
N HIS A 45 -6.06 -12.02 17.54
CA HIS A 45 -5.29 -11.19 18.49
C HIS A 45 -3.84 -10.95 18.00
N GLY A 46 -3.55 -11.36 16.76
CA GLY A 46 -2.20 -11.58 16.23
C GLY A 46 -1.53 -10.42 15.57
N ASP A 47 -2.29 -9.35 15.30
CA ASP A 47 -1.73 -8.04 14.99
C ASP A 47 -0.65 -7.70 16.03
N TYR A 48 -0.89 -7.99 17.31
CA TYR A 48 0.08 -7.78 18.38
C TYR A 48 1.23 -8.79 18.38
N ARG A 49 0.94 -10.10 18.19
CA ARG A 49 1.98 -11.15 18.27
C ARG A 49 2.91 -11.12 17.06
N MET A 50 2.39 -10.98 15.85
CA MET A 50 3.20 -10.92 14.64
C MET A 50 4.01 -9.62 14.59
N LYS A 51 3.40 -8.49 14.94
CA LYS A 51 4.12 -7.22 15.12
C LYS A 51 5.25 -7.34 16.13
N ASN A 52 5.00 -7.97 17.28
CA ASN A 52 6.07 -8.22 18.26
C ASN A 52 7.16 -9.11 17.70
N LYS A 53 6.80 -10.13 16.89
CA LYS A 53 7.77 -10.98 16.21
C LYS A 53 8.62 -10.23 15.18
N PHE A 54 8.04 -9.24 14.48
CA PHE A 54 8.79 -8.33 13.62
C PHE A 54 9.70 -7.41 14.44
N ASN A 55 9.18 -6.81 15.51
CA ASN A 55 9.91 -5.87 16.37
C ASN A 55 11.08 -6.53 17.12
N ASN A 56 10.91 -7.79 17.55
CA ASN A 56 11.95 -8.52 18.27
C ASN A 56 12.90 -9.31 17.35
N GLY A 57 12.71 -9.22 16.02
CA GLY A 57 13.54 -9.90 15.03
C GLY A 57 13.38 -11.42 14.95
N SER A 58 12.39 -12.01 15.64
CA SER A 58 12.13 -13.45 15.54
C SER A 58 11.58 -13.88 14.18
N LEU A 59 10.96 -12.96 13.43
CA LEU A 59 10.63 -13.14 12.02
C LEU A 59 11.67 -12.43 11.16
N LYS A 60 12.37 -13.23 10.34
CA LYS A 60 13.36 -12.70 9.41
C LYS A 60 12.67 -12.11 8.18
N VAL A 61 12.59 -10.79 8.13
CA VAL A 61 12.16 -10.05 6.94
C VAL A 61 13.39 -9.63 6.14
N THR A 62 13.49 -10.09 4.90
CA THR A 62 14.57 -9.70 3.96
C THR A 62 14.00 -8.78 2.90
N ALA A 63 14.86 -8.03 2.19
CA ALA A 63 14.44 -7.17 1.07
C ALA A 63 13.69 -7.91 -0.05
N ALA A 64 13.89 -9.23 -0.18
CA ALA A 64 13.15 -10.08 -1.13
C ALA A 64 11.69 -10.36 -0.71
N LEU A 65 11.31 -10.06 0.53
CA LEU A 65 9.94 -10.25 1.02
C LEU A 65 9.17 -8.95 0.88
N TRP A 66 8.48 -8.83 -0.25
CA TRP A 66 7.67 -7.69 -0.58
C TRP A 66 6.40 -7.59 0.29
N PRO A 67 5.95 -6.37 0.64
CA PRO A 67 4.67 -6.16 1.32
C PRO A 67 3.46 -6.61 0.48
N ALA A 68 2.42 -7.09 1.15
CA ALA A 68 1.20 -7.58 0.53
C ALA A 68 0.49 -6.56 -0.38
N PHE A 69 0.55 -5.26 -0.07
CA PHE A 69 -0.12 -4.22 -0.87
C PHE A 69 0.41 -4.10 -2.31
N LEU A 70 1.58 -4.65 -2.60
CA LEU A 70 2.19 -4.63 -3.93
C LEU A 70 1.60 -5.68 -4.88
N TYR A 71 0.85 -6.66 -4.38
CA TYR A 71 0.29 -7.75 -5.18
C TYR A 71 -1.24 -7.64 -5.33
N PRO A 72 -1.83 -8.21 -6.39
CA PRO A 72 -3.28 -8.22 -6.61
C PRO A 72 -4.04 -9.06 -5.57
N GLY A 73 -5.37 -9.04 -5.67
CA GLY A 73 -6.31 -9.71 -4.78
C GLY A 73 -7.33 -8.76 -4.16
N ASP A 74 -8.53 -9.31 -3.89
CA ASP A 74 -9.58 -8.63 -3.12
C ASP A 74 -9.02 -8.21 -1.75
N ILE A 75 -8.35 -9.16 -1.09
CA ILE A 75 -7.44 -8.88 0.02
C ILE A 75 -6.02 -8.65 -0.54
N ALA A 76 -5.32 -7.66 -0.01
CA ALA A 76 -3.95 -7.34 -0.44
C ALA A 76 -3.05 -8.59 -0.35
N GLY A 77 -2.42 -9.00 -1.45
CA GLY A 77 -1.50 -10.14 -1.49
C GLY A 77 -2.16 -11.51 -1.38
N GLU A 78 -3.48 -11.60 -1.54
CA GLU A 78 -4.21 -12.86 -1.61
C GLU A 78 -3.81 -13.70 -2.83
N ASP A 79 -3.60 -13.06 -3.98
CA ASP A 79 -3.23 -13.71 -5.24
C ASP A 79 -1.71 -13.88 -5.40
N PHE A 80 -0.94 -13.79 -4.30
CA PHE A 80 0.51 -13.92 -4.37
C PHE A 80 0.93 -15.35 -4.70
N ASN A 81 1.71 -15.49 -5.76
CA ASN A 81 2.32 -16.74 -6.15
C ASN A 81 3.72 -16.89 -5.50
N PRO A 82 3.93 -17.84 -4.57
CA PRO A 82 5.24 -18.06 -3.96
C PRO A 82 6.28 -18.63 -4.93
N GLU A 83 5.85 -19.27 -6.03
CA GLU A 83 6.74 -19.84 -7.04
C GLU A 83 7.18 -18.80 -8.09
N ASP A 84 6.41 -17.71 -8.26
CA ASP A 84 6.77 -16.56 -9.09
C ASP A 84 6.48 -15.24 -8.35
N ILE A 85 7.49 -14.74 -7.64
CA ILE A 85 7.39 -13.51 -6.86
C ILE A 85 7.21 -12.24 -7.70
N VAL A 86 7.45 -12.29 -9.01
CA VAL A 86 7.30 -11.13 -9.90
C VAL A 86 5.87 -11.06 -10.44
N GLU A 87 5.17 -12.19 -10.46
CA GLU A 87 3.78 -12.28 -10.87
C GLU A 87 2.90 -11.33 -10.05
N GLY A 88 2.22 -10.41 -10.73
CA GLY A 88 1.33 -9.44 -10.10
C GLY A 88 2.04 -8.35 -9.28
N LEU A 89 3.37 -8.31 -9.21
CA LEU A 89 4.09 -7.28 -8.47
C LEU A 89 3.80 -5.89 -9.07
N PHE A 90 3.49 -4.92 -8.21
CA PHE A 90 3.06 -3.56 -8.56
C PHE A 90 1.69 -3.46 -9.27
N HIS A 91 0.92 -4.56 -9.30
CA HIS A 91 -0.35 -4.62 -10.04
C HIS A 91 -1.57 -4.43 -9.14
N ARG A 92 -1.54 -3.45 -8.21
CA ARG A 92 -2.65 -3.16 -7.29
C ARG A 92 -3.13 -1.71 -7.34
N TYR A 93 -4.43 -1.55 -7.09
CA TYR A 93 -5.14 -0.28 -7.02
C TYR A 93 -4.49 0.77 -6.11
N LEU A 94 -3.88 0.38 -4.99
CA LEU A 94 -3.25 1.33 -4.08
C LEU A 94 -2.07 2.05 -4.76
N LEU A 95 -1.22 1.31 -5.46
CA LEU A 95 -0.06 1.90 -6.13
C LEU A 95 -0.48 2.78 -7.30
N GLU A 96 -1.53 2.40 -8.02
CA GLU A 96 -2.15 3.24 -9.04
C GLU A 96 -2.69 4.55 -8.44
N GLN A 97 -3.40 4.48 -7.31
CA GLN A 97 -3.89 5.66 -6.61
C GLN A 97 -2.76 6.56 -6.12
N VAL A 98 -1.72 6.00 -5.50
CA VAL A 98 -0.56 6.74 -5.01
C VAL A 98 0.18 7.40 -6.17
N THR A 99 0.37 6.68 -7.27
CA THR A 99 0.97 7.23 -8.50
C THR A 99 0.14 8.40 -9.04
N LYS A 100 -1.18 8.26 -9.13
CA LYS A 100 -2.09 9.37 -9.53
C LYS A 100 -2.05 10.52 -8.52
N HIS A 101 -2.00 10.23 -7.23
CA HIS A 101 -1.96 11.25 -6.19
C HIS A 101 -0.69 12.11 -6.32
N ILE A 102 0.46 11.47 -6.50
CA ILE A 102 1.77 12.11 -6.62
C ILE A 102 1.91 12.86 -7.94
N PHE A 103 1.64 12.19 -9.07
CA PHE A 103 2.00 12.72 -10.38
C PHE A 103 0.89 13.57 -11.00
N THR A 104 -0.38 13.27 -10.74
CA THR A 104 -1.50 14.02 -11.31
C THR A 104 -2.13 14.95 -10.29
N SER A 105 -2.88 14.43 -9.32
CA SER A 105 -3.46 15.22 -8.22
C SER A 105 -4.19 14.33 -7.21
N PRO A 106 -4.37 14.79 -5.96
CA PRO A 106 -5.19 14.07 -4.97
C PRO A 106 -6.62 13.75 -5.45
N SER A 107 -7.24 14.67 -6.19
CA SER A 107 -8.60 14.49 -6.71
C SER A 107 -8.69 13.41 -7.78
N SER A 108 -7.66 13.28 -8.63
CA SER A 108 -7.59 12.24 -9.67
C SER A 108 -7.38 10.83 -9.13
N ALA A 109 -6.81 10.68 -7.93
CA ALA A 109 -6.66 9.38 -7.27
C ALA A 109 -7.98 8.87 -6.68
N LEU A 110 -8.86 9.78 -6.25
CA LEU A 110 -10.08 9.44 -5.52
C LEU A 110 -11.34 9.41 -6.39
N LYS A 111 -11.41 10.15 -7.49
CA LYS A 111 -12.57 10.18 -8.39
C LYS A 111 -12.14 9.85 -9.82
N ALA A 112 -12.89 8.96 -10.48
CA ALA A 112 -12.89 8.85 -11.93
C ALA A 112 -13.64 10.06 -12.50
N GLY A 113 -13.01 11.23 -12.49
CA GLY A 113 -13.63 12.48 -12.90
C GLY A 113 -12.58 13.54 -13.19
N VAL A 114 -12.96 14.53 -14.02
CA VAL A 114 -12.08 15.60 -14.48
C VAL A 114 -11.50 16.35 -13.27
N SER A 115 -10.17 16.31 -13.14
CA SER A 115 -9.47 17.05 -12.09
C SER A 115 -9.36 18.52 -12.48
N ASN A 116 -10.09 19.40 -11.80
CA ASN A 116 -10.04 20.84 -12.02
C ASN A 116 -8.88 21.46 -11.21
N GLY A 117 -7.66 21.03 -11.49
CA GLY A 117 -6.46 21.62 -10.89
C GLY A 117 -6.21 23.02 -11.45
N THR A 118 -6.05 24.01 -10.57
CA THR A 118 -5.68 25.39 -10.95
C THR A 118 -4.19 25.55 -11.27
N CYS A 119 -3.37 24.55 -10.94
CA CYS A 119 -1.92 24.51 -11.18
C CYS A 119 -1.52 23.30 -12.03
N ALA A 120 -0.36 23.39 -12.70
CA ALA A 120 0.23 22.29 -13.44
C ALA A 120 0.55 21.11 -12.49
N CYS A 121 0.17 19.89 -12.87
CA CYS A 121 0.49 18.68 -12.12
C CYS A 121 1.97 18.28 -12.29
N ASN A 122 2.47 17.45 -11.38
CA ASN A 122 3.85 16.95 -11.42
C ASN A 122 4.17 16.21 -12.72
N ALA A 123 3.22 15.45 -13.29
CA ALA A 123 3.36 14.81 -14.58
C ALA A 123 3.65 15.83 -15.69
N LYS A 124 2.95 16.98 -15.69
CA LYS A 124 3.19 18.06 -16.65
C LYS A 124 4.54 18.74 -16.41
N LEU A 125 4.90 19.00 -15.14
CA LEU A 125 6.18 19.62 -14.77
C LEU A 125 7.37 18.76 -15.20
N HIS A 126 7.27 17.45 -15.03
CA HIS A 126 8.28 16.47 -15.43
C HIS A 126 8.14 16.00 -16.88
N ARG A 127 7.19 16.54 -17.65
CA ARG A 127 6.92 16.18 -19.06
C ARG A 127 6.69 14.67 -19.24
N MET A 128 6.00 14.05 -18.29
CA MET A 128 5.65 12.64 -18.32
C MET A 128 4.54 12.41 -19.37
N ALA A 129 4.83 11.56 -20.36
CA ALA A 129 3.82 11.06 -21.31
C ALA A 129 3.17 9.75 -20.81
N GLU A 130 3.93 8.96 -20.05
CA GLU A 130 3.51 7.66 -19.53
C GLU A 130 4.15 7.37 -18.17
N VAL A 131 3.62 6.37 -17.46
CA VAL A 131 4.16 5.90 -16.19
C VAL A 131 5.25 4.86 -16.46
N GLU A 132 6.50 5.30 -16.46
CA GLU A 132 7.67 4.40 -16.47
C GLU A 132 7.97 3.76 -15.10
N ALA A 133 8.80 2.70 -15.11
CA ALA A 133 9.22 1.95 -13.92
C ALA A 133 9.78 2.82 -12.77
N LYS A 134 10.52 3.90 -13.10
CA LYS A 134 11.06 4.84 -12.09
C LYS A 134 9.97 5.56 -11.29
N HIS A 135 8.83 5.85 -11.93
CA HIS A 135 7.70 6.51 -11.27
C HIS A 135 6.99 5.54 -10.32
N ILE A 136 6.87 4.26 -10.73
CA ILE A 136 6.33 3.18 -9.89
C ILE A 136 7.24 2.97 -8.67
N ALA A 137 8.55 2.88 -8.88
CA ALA A 137 9.52 2.74 -7.80
C ALA A 137 9.46 3.91 -6.81
N TYR A 138 9.33 5.15 -7.31
CA TYR A 138 9.16 6.33 -6.47
C TYR A 138 7.86 6.25 -5.64
N ALA A 139 6.74 5.90 -6.29
CA ALA A 139 5.44 5.79 -5.63
C ALA A 139 5.41 4.69 -4.57
N ALA A 140 6.14 3.59 -4.76
CA ALA A 140 6.20 2.48 -3.82
C ALA A 140 6.95 2.78 -2.52
N VAL A 141 7.76 3.85 -2.48
CA VAL A 141 8.57 4.24 -1.31
C VAL A 141 8.11 5.54 -0.61
N GLN A 142 7.00 6.15 -1.06
CA GLN A 142 6.38 7.28 -0.38
C GLN A 142 5.56 6.83 0.83
#